data_AF-A0A2A5MAK2-F1
#
_entry.id   AF-A0A2A5MAK2-F1
#
_cell.length_a   1.000
_cell.length_b   1.000
_cell.length_c   1.000
_cell.angle_alpha   90.00
_cell.angle_beta   90.00
_cell.angle_gamma   90.00
#
_symmetry.space_group_name_H-M   'P 1'
#
loop_
_entity.id
_entity.type
_entity.pdbx_description
1 polymer ?
#
loop_
_entity_poly.entity_id
_entity_poly.type
_entity_poly.pdbx_seq_one_letter_code
_entity_poly.pdbx_strand_id
1 'polypeptide(L)'
;MQKKYKNIIYASLGGILEFYDFVLFAFFLDIFAKVFFPQNDAFWMQINAYIAFGAAYLARPFGSIVMAHFADRYGRKNIFYISMLLMVLPSFALAFLPSYESIGIFATLILFTIRILQGLAVGTEVSGAWIYVSEFVKGCQIPLALGFISATLTIGLLLGNIATLGIRSYFTPEEVQSYAWRIPFIIGGFFGILALFLRNKLSETPEFIKVQNEKKILNFPLFEALKTHKMSMLVCFLMTMVLTSGVATLMILPKYFESLLAMSKTSALWVQNFAILAVIFGALFQGFLASKWGSYRICSIFSIAFIIFGVLFSFYDENFLFYFLLACFAQGIITFAPVFMTQIFKSELKFSGLSFAYNISYAILGFLT
;
A
#
# COMPACT_ATOMS: atom_id res chain seq x y z
N MET A 1 -5.01 -13.31 -25.64
CA MET A 1 -5.84 -12.94 -24.46
C MET A 1 -5.41 -13.64 -23.16
N GLN A 2 -5.17 -14.96 -23.15
CA GLN A 2 -4.81 -15.69 -21.91
C GLN A 2 -3.54 -15.18 -21.19
N LYS A 3 -2.49 -14.79 -21.93
CA LYS A 3 -1.22 -14.31 -21.36
C LYS A 3 -1.36 -12.99 -20.57
N LYS A 4 -2.25 -12.11 -21.02
CA LYS A 4 -2.59 -10.84 -20.36
C LYS A 4 -3.19 -11.07 -18.96
N TYR A 5 -4.23 -11.91 -18.87
CA TYR A 5 -4.89 -12.18 -17.60
C TYR A 5 -3.96 -12.89 -16.61
N LYS A 6 -3.10 -13.80 -17.09
CA LYS A 6 -2.07 -14.43 -16.26
C LYS A 6 -1.11 -13.40 -15.65
N ASN A 7 -0.61 -12.44 -16.43
CA ASN A 7 0.27 -11.38 -15.92
C ASN A 7 -0.42 -10.49 -14.88
N ILE A 8 -1.69 -10.13 -15.10
CA ILE A 8 -2.48 -9.34 -14.14
C ILE A 8 -2.61 -10.11 -12.82
N ILE A 9 -2.97 -11.40 -12.88
CA ILE A 9 -3.09 -12.25 -11.68
C ILE A 9 -1.75 -12.37 -10.95
N TYR A 10 -0.65 -12.62 -11.65
CA TYR A 10 0.67 -12.74 -11.01
C TYR A 10 1.14 -11.43 -10.38
N ALA A 11 0.87 -10.28 -11.02
CA ALA A 11 1.17 -8.97 -10.43
C ALA A 11 0.32 -8.72 -9.18
N SER A 12 -0.97 -9.04 -9.22
CA SER A 12 -1.88 -8.93 -8.07
C SER A 12 -1.47 -9.82 -6.89
N LEU A 13 -1.08 -11.08 -7.14
CA LEU A 13 -0.66 -12.00 -6.08
C LEU A 13 0.61 -11.52 -5.37
N GLY A 14 1.57 -10.97 -6.11
CA GLY A 14 2.74 -10.34 -5.50
C GLY A 14 2.36 -9.13 -4.65
N GLY A 15 1.50 -8.25 -5.18
CA GLY A 15 1.02 -7.06 -4.46
C GLY A 15 0.27 -7.38 -3.16
N ILE A 16 -0.55 -8.44 -3.13
CA ILE A 16 -1.23 -8.91 -1.91
C ILE A 16 -0.21 -9.20 -0.80
N LEU A 17 0.85 -9.92 -1.14
CA LEU A 17 1.82 -10.43 -0.18
C LEU A 17 2.76 -9.32 0.32
N GLU A 18 3.14 -8.39 -0.55
CA GLU A 18 3.91 -7.22 -0.14
C GLU A 18 3.11 -6.31 0.80
N PHE A 19 1.81 -6.09 0.51
CA PHE A 19 0.97 -5.29 1.40
C PHE A 19 0.70 -5.99 2.73
N TYR A 20 0.49 -7.30 2.74
CA TYR A 20 0.37 -8.11 3.95
C TYR A 20 1.53 -7.83 4.92
N ASP A 21 2.78 -7.99 4.47
CA ASP A 21 3.96 -7.77 5.29
C ASP A 21 4.09 -6.31 5.75
N PHE A 22 3.84 -5.37 4.84
CA PHE A 22 3.97 -3.94 5.14
C PHE A 22 3.01 -3.48 6.25
N VAL A 23 1.77 -3.95 6.22
CA VAL A 23 0.72 -3.51 7.17
C VAL A 23 0.83 -4.16 8.53
N LEU A 24 1.39 -5.38 8.63
CA LEU A 24 1.58 -6.07 9.91
C LEU A 24 2.36 -5.23 10.90
N PHE A 25 3.35 -4.47 10.42
CA PHE A 25 4.09 -3.56 11.30
C PHE A 25 3.20 -2.51 11.96
N ALA A 26 2.23 -1.96 11.22
CA ALA A 26 1.30 -0.96 11.76
C ALA A 26 0.39 -1.55 12.85
N PHE A 27 0.03 -2.84 12.73
CA PHE A 27 -0.86 -3.54 13.65
C PHE A 27 -0.18 -4.04 14.93
N PHE A 28 1.15 -4.23 14.89
CA PHE A 28 1.99 -4.59 16.04
C PHE A 28 2.85 -3.42 16.55
N LEU A 29 2.54 -2.19 16.15
CA LEU A 29 3.30 -1.00 16.53
C LEU A 29 3.41 -0.82 18.05
N ASP A 30 2.32 -1.12 18.78
CA ASP A 30 2.26 -1.08 20.25
C ASP A 30 3.19 -2.11 20.91
N ILE A 31 3.36 -3.27 20.27
CA ILE A 31 4.30 -4.30 20.70
C ILE A 31 5.74 -3.90 20.38
N PHE A 32 6.00 -3.37 19.19
CA PHE A 32 7.35 -2.96 18.79
C PHE A 32 7.90 -1.81 19.61
N ALA A 33 7.05 -0.89 20.05
CA ALA A 33 7.40 0.13 21.03
C ALA A 33 8.05 -0.49 22.28
N LYS A 34 7.50 -1.59 22.79
CA LYS A 34 7.99 -2.27 23.99
C LYS A 34 9.20 -3.18 23.74
N VAL A 35 9.24 -3.85 22.59
CA VAL A 35 10.23 -4.89 22.31
C VAL A 35 11.56 -4.31 21.81
N PHE A 36 11.54 -3.22 21.05
CA PHE A 36 12.70 -2.75 20.29
C PHE A 36 13.24 -1.38 20.70
N PHE A 37 12.64 -0.71 21.69
CA PHE A 37 13.05 0.61 22.15
C PHE A 37 13.33 0.62 23.65
N PRO A 38 14.19 1.55 24.13
CA PRO A 38 14.49 1.70 25.54
C PRO A 38 13.23 2.04 26.35
N GLN A 39 13.06 1.37 27.49
CA GLN A 39 11.90 1.50 28.37
C GLN A 39 12.05 2.62 29.42
N ASN A 40 12.98 3.56 29.20
CA ASN A 40 13.33 4.58 30.19
C ASN A 40 12.22 5.63 30.37
N ASP A 41 11.48 5.93 29.30
CA ASP A 41 10.43 6.94 29.26
C ASP A 41 9.33 6.54 28.25
N ALA A 42 8.09 6.49 28.73
CA ALA A 42 6.94 6.03 27.93
C ALA A 42 6.64 6.93 26.73
N PHE A 43 6.89 8.25 26.83
CA PHE A 43 6.69 9.20 25.75
C PHE A 43 7.73 8.97 24.65
N TRP A 44 9.01 8.86 25.01
CA TRP A 44 10.08 8.60 24.03
C TRP A 44 9.96 7.21 23.38
N MET A 45 9.51 6.21 24.12
CA MET A 45 9.25 4.87 23.57
C MET A 45 8.21 4.91 22.44
N GLN A 46 7.07 5.57 22.66
CA GLN A 46 6.02 5.68 21.66
C GLN A 46 6.48 6.50 20.45
N ILE A 47 7.11 7.64 20.69
CA ILE A 47 7.64 8.50 19.61
C ILE A 47 8.60 7.72 18.73
N ASN A 48 9.54 6.98 19.31
CA ASN A 48 10.51 6.23 18.51
C ASN A 48 9.85 5.13 17.66
N ALA A 49 8.80 4.48 18.15
CA ALA A 49 8.02 3.52 17.36
C ALA A 49 7.32 4.21 16.17
N TYR A 50 6.72 5.38 16.39
CA TYR A 50 6.12 6.18 15.32
C TYR A 50 7.16 6.70 14.32
N ILE A 51 8.37 7.09 14.77
CA ILE A 51 9.47 7.48 13.88
C ILE A 51 9.91 6.27 13.04
N ALA A 52 10.01 5.06 13.61
CA ALA A 52 10.30 3.86 12.84
C ALA A 52 9.18 3.49 11.85
N PHE A 53 7.92 3.76 12.20
CA PHE A 53 6.81 3.64 11.27
C PHE A 53 6.95 4.64 10.11
N GLY A 54 7.18 5.92 10.42
CA GLY A 54 7.33 7.02 9.47
C GLY A 54 8.59 6.94 8.61
N ALA A 55 9.67 6.34 9.11
CA ALA A 55 10.91 6.13 8.36
C ALA A 55 10.69 5.33 7.06
N ALA A 56 9.80 4.34 7.10
CA ALA A 56 9.40 3.60 5.90
C ALA A 56 8.68 4.51 4.88
N TYR A 57 7.84 5.45 5.33
CA TYR A 57 7.17 6.41 4.43
C TYR A 57 8.15 7.43 3.85
N LEU A 58 9.07 7.95 4.66
CA LEU A 58 10.12 8.88 4.22
C LEU A 58 11.12 8.24 3.26
N ALA A 59 11.32 6.92 3.33
CA ALA A 59 12.16 6.20 2.38
C ALA A 59 11.51 6.02 1.00
N ARG A 60 10.17 6.06 0.90
CA ARG A 60 9.44 5.80 -0.36
C ARG A 60 9.86 6.70 -1.53
N PRO A 61 10.05 8.02 -1.40
CA PRO A 61 10.52 8.86 -2.51
C PRO A 61 11.89 8.43 -3.03
N PHE A 62 12.82 8.06 -2.15
CA PHE A 62 14.14 7.56 -2.55
C PHE A 62 14.04 6.23 -3.29
N GLY A 63 13.20 5.33 -2.78
CA GLY A 63 12.83 4.09 -3.46
C GLY A 63 12.32 4.40 -4.86
N SER A 64 11.37 5.33 -4.97
CA SER A 64 10.78 5.76 -6.24
C SER A 64 11.82 6.30 -7.22
N ILE A 65 12.79 7.13 -6.79
CA ILE A 65 13.82 7.68 -7.67
C ILE A 65 14.67 6.56 -8.27
N VAL A 66 15.19 5.67 -7.42
CA VAL A 66 16.13 4.62 -7.84
C VAL A 66 15.38 3.56 -8.65
N MET A 67 14.33 3.00 -8.08
CA MET A 67 13.58 1.89 -8.66
C MET A 67 12.85 2.28 -9.94
N ALA A 68 12.26 3.48 -10.00
CA ALA A 68 11.57 3.92 -11.21
C ALA A 68 12.54 4.21 -12.35
N HIS A 69 13.73 4.74 -12.05
CA HIS A 69 14.79 4.89 -13.03
C HIS A 69 15.18 3.53 -13.64
N PHE A 70 15.38 2.51 -12.80
CA PHE A 70 15.65 1.15 -13.28
C PHE A 70 14.50 0.60 -14.12
N ALA A 71 13.25 0.84 -13.71
CA ALA A 71 12.08 0.39 -14.45
C ALA A 71 11.95 1.05 -15.84
N ASP A 72 12.20 2.36 -15.96
CA ASP A 72 12.16 3.13 -17.22
C ASP A 72 13.30 2.77 -18.18
N ARG A 73 14.41 2.24 -17.66
CA ARG A 73 15.60 1.94 -18.47
C ARG A 73 15.77 0.46 -18.80
N TYR A 74 15.43 -0.43 -17.87
CA TYR A 74 15.73 -1.85 -17.95
C TYR A 74 14.48 -2.75 -17.93
N GLY A 75 13.28 -2.19 -17.87
CA GLY A 75 12.02 -2.91 -18.01
C GLY A 75 11.12 -2.88 -16.78
N ARG A 76 9.80 -2.93 -17.01
CA ARG A 76 8.78 -2.88 -15.95
C ARG A 76 8.74 -4.16 -15.14
N LYS A 77 9.11 -5.29 -15.75
CA LYS A 77 9.10 -6.58 -15.05
C LYS A 77 10.13 -6.61 -13.93
N ASN A 78 11.34 -6.14 -14.21
CA ASN A 78 12.51 -6.37 -13.36
C ASN A 78 12.36 -5.69 -12.00
N ILE A 79 11.63 -4.58 -11.93
CA ILE A 79 11.48 -3.87 -10.67
C ILE A 79 10.65 -4.63 -9.65
N PHE A 80 9.62 -5.37 -10.08
CA PHE A 80 8.81 -6.19 -9.19
C PHE A 80 9.58 -7.32 -8.52
N TYR A 81 10.71 -7.75 -9.11
CA TYR A 81 11.57 -8.74 -8.48
C TYR A 81 12.42 -8.09 -7.39
N ILE A 82 13.00 -6.92 -7.68
CA ILE A 82 13.84 -6.17 -6.75
C ILE A 82 13.02 -5.62 -5.56
N SER A 83 11.84 -5.05 -5.81
CA SER A 83 10.92 -4.58 -4.76
C SER A 83 10.53 -5.73 -3.83
N MET A 84 10.10 -6.87 -4.40
CA MET A 84 9.73 -8.05 -3.63
C MET A 84 10.90 -8.57 -2.77
N LEU A 85 12.13 -8.63 -3.29
CA LEU A 85 13.30 -9.03 -2.49
C LEU A 85 13.56 -8.06 -1.32
N LEU A 86 13.48 -6.75 -1.58
CA LEU A 86 13.67 -5.70 -0.58
C LEU A 86 12.51 -5.58 0.41
N MET A 87 11.38 -6.23 0.15
CA MET A 87 10.30 -6.40 1.12
C MET A 87 10.48 -7.68 1.94
N VAL A 88 10.61 -8.83 1.27
CA VAL A 88 10.53 -10.15 1.90
C VAL A 88 11.73 -10.43 2.81
N LEU A 89 12.95 -10.11 2.36
CA LEU A 89 14.14 -10.39 3.16
C LEU A 89 14.15 -9.60 4.47
N PRO A 90 13.90 -8.26 4.47
CA PRO A 90 13.80 -7.51 5.72
C PRO A 90 12.63 -7.94 6.61
N SER A 91 11.45 -8.24 6.04
CA SER A 91 10.29 -8.73 6.80
C SER A 91 10.57 -10.06 7.49
N PHE A 92 11.23 -10.98 6.79
CA PHE A 92 11.62 -12.26 7.37
C PHE A 92 12.70 -12.09 8.44
N ALA A 93 13.69 -11.22 8.20
CA ALA A 93 14.71 -10.89 9.20
C ALA A 93 14.11 -10.26 10.47
N LEU A 94 13.08 -9.43 10.34
CA LEU A 94 12.36 -8.84 11.47
C LEU A 94 11.80 -9.91 12.41
N ALA A 95 11.28 -11.00 11.85
CA ALA A 95 10.72 -12.09 12.63
C ALA A 95 11.74 -12.77 13.57
N PHE A 96 13.04 -12.65 13.29
CA PHE A 96 14.12 -13.23 14.11
C PHE A 96 14.94 -12.17 14.86
N LEU A 97 14.61 -10.89 14.72
CA LEU A 97 15.33 -9.80 15.37
C LEU A 97 15.23 -9.91 16.90
N PRO A 98 16.35 -9.99 17.66
CA PRO A 98 16.32 -9.99 19.12
C PRO A 98 15.80 -8.67 19.70
N SER A 99 15.29 -8.71 20.93
CA SER A 99 14.75 -7.52 21.61
C SER A 99 15.84 -6.53 22.02
N TYR A 100 15.42 -5.32 22.38
CA TYR A 100 16.30 -4.31 22.97
C TYR A 100 16.97 -4.81 24.24
N GLU A 101 16.30 -5.64 25.04
CA GLU A 101 16.90 -6.24 26.24
C GLU A 101 18.07 -7.18 25.90
N SER A 102 18.01 -7.89 24.77
CA SER A 102 19.09 -8.80 24.35
C SER A 102 20.31 -8.10 23.75
N ILE A 103 20.09 -7.13 22.86
CA ILE A 103 21.17 -6.53 22.04
C ILE A 103 21.21 -5.00 22.07
N GLY A 104 20.42 -4.37 22.93
CA GLY A 104 20.41 -2.93 23.15
C GLY A 104 20.06 -2.11 21.90
N ILE A 105 20.79 -1.01 21.72
CA ILE A 105 20.62 -0.05 20.61
C ILE A 105 20.67 -0.70 19.22
N PHE A 106 21.37 -1.84 19.06
CA PHE A 106 21.43 -2.54 17.79
C PHE A 106 20.07 -3.07 17.34
N ALA A 107 19.20 -3.50 18.27
CA ALA A 107 17.84 -3.91 17.93
C ALA A 107 17.07 -2.77 17.26
N THR A 108 17.17 -1.56 17.83
CA THR A 108 16.55 -0.35 17.28
C THR A 108 17.12 0.01 15.91
N LEU A 109 18.45 0.01 15.74
CA LEU A 109 19.10 0.36 14.48
C LEU A 109 18.78 -0.63 13.35
N ILE A 110 18.74 -1.93 13.66
CA ILE A 110 18.35 -2.96 12.68
C ILE A 110 16.88 -2.79 12.32
N LEU A 111 16.00 -2.53 13.29
CA LEU A 111 14.59 -2.24 13.02
C LEU A 111 14.43 -1.06 12.06
N PHE A 112 15.12 0.06 12.31
CA PHE A 112 15.12 1.21 11.41
C PHE A 112 15.61 0.86 10.01
N THR A 113 16.69 0.09 9.91
CA THR A 113 17.24 -0.35 8.63
C THR A 113 16.23 -1.20 7.86
N ILE A 114 15.58 -2.16 8.53
CA ILE A 114 14.50 -2.97 7.96
C ILE A 114 13.38 -2.07 7.42
N ARG A 115 12.95 -1.07 8.20
CA ARG A 115 11.88 -0.15 7.81
C ARG A 115 12.25 0.71 6.61
N ILE A 116 13.48 1.19 6.54
CA ILE A 116 13.98 1.95 5.39
C ILE A 116 13.97 1.06 4.15
N LEU A 117 14.49 -0.17 4.23
CA LEU A 117 14.51 -1.11 3.08
C LEU A 117 13.09 -1.45 2.59
N GLN A 118 12.15 -1.74 3.50
CA GLN A 118 10.74 -1.95 3.17
C GLN A 118 10.12 -0.70 2.54
N GLY A 119 10.43 0.49 3.05
CA GLY A 119 9.98 1.76 2.49
C GLY A 119 10.48 2.00 1.06
N LEU A 120 11.76 1.68 0.81
CA LEU A 120 12.33 1.72 -0.54
C LEU A 120 11.60 0.77 -1.50
N ALA A 121 11.28 -0.46 -1.06
CA ALA A 121 10.54 -1.46 -1.84
C ALA A 121 9.14 -0.96 -2.25
N VAL A 122 8.36 -0.47 -1.28
CA VAL A 122 7.00 0.04 -1.55
C VAL A 122 7.01 1.31 -2.41
N GLY A 123 8.13 2.03 -2.44
CA GLY A 123 8.32 3.24 -3.22
C GLY A 123 8.04 3.11 -4.72
N THR A 124 7.94 1.90 -5.29
CA THR A 124 7.45 1.73 -6.67
C THR A 124 6.44 0.62 -6.87
N GLU A 125 6.16 -0.19 -5.85
CA GLU A 125 5.33 -1.37 -6.02
C GLU A 125 3.91 -1.00 -6.48
N VAL A 126 3.28 -0.06 -5.78
CA VAL A 126 1.88 0.33 -6.03
C VAL A 126 1.73 1.03 -7.38
N SER A 127 2.53 2.08 -7.60
CA SER A 127 2.55 2.85 -8.84
C SER A 127 2.97 1.98 -10.03
N GLY A 128 3.91 1.08 -9.82
CA GLY A 128 4.38 0.12 -10.80
C GLY A 128 3.32 -0.90 -11.19
N ALA A 129 2.59 -1.45 -10.22
CA ALA A 129 1.47 -2.37 -10.47
C ALA A 129 0.39 -1.71 -11.34
N TRP A 130 0.05 -0.45 -11.05
CA TRP A 130 -0.89 0.32 -11.87
C TRP A 130 -0.41 0.49 -13.30
N ILE A 131 0.84 0.93 -13.49
CA ILE A 131 1.42 1.13 -14.82
C ILE A 131 1.46 -0.20 -15.57
N TYR A 132 2.04 -1.24 -14.97
CA TYR A 132 2.19 -2.56 -15.56
C TYR A 132 0.86 -3.11 -16.06
N VAL A 133 -0.16 -3.12 -15.21
CA VAL A 133 -1.49 -3.65 -15.57
C VAL A 133 -2.18 -2.76 -16.60
N SER A 134 -2.08 -1.43 -16.47
CA SER A 134 -2.68 -0.48 -17.41
C SER A 134 -2.12 -0.62 -18.83
N GLU A 135 -0.84 -0.98 -18.98
CA GLU A 135 -0.18 -1.21 -20.26
C GLU A 135 -0.65 -2.51 -20.94
N PHE A 136 -1.05 -3.53 -20.16
CA PHE A 136 -1.64 -4.75 -20.73
C PHE A 136 -3.09 -4.59 -21.22
N VAL A 137 -3.80 -3.53 -20.82
CA VAL A 137 -5.23 -3.30 -21.13
C VAL A 137 -5.40 -2.06 -22.00
N LYS A 138 -6.56 -1.90 -22.64
CA LYS A 138 -6.85 -0.74 -23.51
C LYS A 138 -8.25 -0.20 -23.29
N GLY A 139 -8.40 1.11 -23.50
CA GLY A 139 -9.68 1.81 -23.52
C GLY A 139 -10.49 1.55 -22.24
N CYS A 140 -11.74 1.14 -22.43
CA CYS A 140 -12.71 0.92 -21.36
C CYS A 140 -12.30 -0.16 -20.33
N GLN A 141 -11.31 -1.00 -20.61
CA GLN A 141 -10.87 -2.03 -19.66
C GLN A 141 -9.91 -1.51 -18.57
N ILE A 142 -9.34 -0.31 -18.74
CA ILE A 142 -8.38 0.28 -17.80
C ILE A 142 -8.97 0.42 -16.38
N PRO A 143 -10.16 1.02 -16.18
CA PRO A 143 -10.74 1.17 -14.85
C PRO A 143 -11.04 -0.15 -14.16
N LEU A 144 -11.50 -1.15 -14.91
CA LEU A 144 -11.77 -2.49 -14.36
C LEU A 144 -10.48 -3.15 -13.87
N ALA A 145 -9.40 -3.07 -14.65
CA ALA A 145 -8.12 -3.68 -14.30
C ALA A 145 -7.44 -2.96 -13.11
N LEU A 146 -7.55 -1.64 -13.05
CA LEU A 146 -7.01 -0.86 -11.92
C LEU A 146 -7.86 -1.03 -10.66
N GLY A 147 -9.19 -1.15 -10.78
CA GLY A 147 -10.07 -1.50 -9.66
C GLY A 147 -9.76 -2.88 -9.10
N PHE A 148 -9.47 -3.86 -9.96
CA PHE A 148 -8.98 -5.17 -9.55
C PHE A 148 -7.64 -5.08 -8.80
N ILE A 149 -6.69 -4.28 -9.30
CA ILE A 149 -5.39 -4.09 -8.61
C ILE A 149 -5.59 -3.44 -7.24
N SER A 150 -6.35 -2.35 -7.15
CA SER A 150 -6.67 -1.70 -5.88
C SER A 150 -7.32 -2.68 -4.89
N ALA A 151 -8.29 -3.47 -5.35
CA ALA A 151 -8.90 -4.51 -4.52
C ALA A 151 -7.88 -5.54 -4.02
N THR A 152 -6.94 -5.98 -4.87
CA THR A 152 -5.92 -6.96 -4.47
C THR A 152 -4.90 -6.39 -3.47
N LEU A 153 -4.49 -5.13 -3.60
CA LEU A 153 -3.64 -4.49 -2.60
C LEU A 153 -4.38 -4.38 -1.24
N THR A 154 -5.67 -4.07 -1.28
CA THR A 154 -6.53 -4.02 -0.07
C THR A 154 -6.78 -5.41 0.52
N ILE A 155 -6.78 -6.49 -0.27
CA ILE A 155 -6.80 -7.87 0.24
C ILE A 155 -5.53 -8.14 1.07
N GLY A 156 -4.37 -7.62 0.69
CA GLY A 156 -3.15 -7.70 1.52
C GLY A 156 -3.36 -7.09 2.91
N LEU A 157 -3.99 -5.92 2.98
CA LEU A 157 -4.39 -5.28 4.25
C LEU A 157 -5.36 -6.16 5.05
N LEU A 158 -6.38 -6.75 4.40
CA LEU A 158 -7.33 -7.66 5.03
C LEU A 158 -6.63 -8.88 5.65
N LEU A 159 -5.73 -9.51 4.91
CA LEU A 159 -4.99 -10.68 5.40
C LEU A 159 -4.09 -10.32 6.60
N GLY A 160 -3.45 -9.15 6.58
CA GLY A 160 -2.64 -8.67 7.71
C GLY A 160 -3.50 -8.44 8.95
N ASN A 161 -4.71 -7.90 8.77
CA ASN A 161 -5.64 -7.65 9.85
C ASN A 161 -6.23 -8.96 10.43
N ILE A 162 -6.59 -9.92 9.57
CA ILE A 162 -7.02 -11.26 9.98
C ILE A 162 -5.91 -12.00 10.73
N ALA A 163 -4.67 -11.94 10.26
CA ALA A 163 -3.54 -12.55 10.96
C ALA A 163 -3.33 -11.93 12.34
N THR A 164 -3.41 -10.60 12.45
CA THR A 164 -3.33 -9.88 13.73
C THR A 164 -4.47 -10.30 14.67
N LEU A 165 -5.70 -10.34 14.17
CA LEU A 165 -6.87 -10.78 14.92
C LEU A 165 -6.71 -12.22 15.42
N GLY A 166 -6.21 -13.13 14.57
CA GLY A 166 -5.92 -14.51 14.94
C GLY A 166 -4.91 -14.61 16.08
N ILE A 167 -3.80 -13.88 15.98
CA ILE A 167 -2.78 -13.83 17.05
C ILE A 167 -3.37 -13.27 18.35
N ARG A 168 -4.05 -12.13 18.30
CA ARG A 168 -4.59 -11.47 19.50
C ARG A 168 -5.78 -12.21 20.12
N SER A 169 -6.45 -13.09 19.37
CA SER A 169 -7.56 -13.90 19.89
C SER A 169 -7.11 -15.22 20.48
N TYR A 170 -5.99 -15.78 20.00
CA TYR A 170 -5.49 -17.08 20.45
C TYR A 170 -4.45 -16.97 21.56
N PHE A 171 -3.61 -15.93 21.55
CA PHE A 171 -2.53 -15.73 22.52
C PHE A 171 -2.87 -14.64 23.54
N THR A 172 -2.34 -14.78 24.75
CA THR A 172 -2.42 -13.76 25.79
C THR A 172 -1.58 -12.52 25.43
N PRO A 173 -1.86 -11.34 26.01
CA PRO A 173 -1.06 -10.13 25.74
C PRO A 173 0.45 -10.30 26.01
N GLU A 174 0.82 -11.11 27.00
CA GLU A 174 2.20 -11.40 27.38
C GLU A 174 2.89 -12.31 26.35
N GLU A 175 2.20 -13.34 25.85
CA GLU A 175 2.68 -14.20 24.76
C GLU A 175 2.80 -13.42 23.45
N VAL A 176 1.84 -12.54 23.17
CA VAL A 176 1.89 -11.64 22.01
C VAL A 176 3.08 -10.72 22.08
N GLN A 177 3.40 -10.15 23.24
CA GLN A 177 4.56 -9.26 23.41
C GLN A 177 5.89 -10.02 23.32
N SER A 178 5.96 -11.25 23.84
CA SER A 178 7.19 -12.03 23.89
C SER A 178 7.57 -12.64 22.54
N TYR A 179 6.67 -13.37 21.89
CA TYR A 179 7.01 -14.09 20.65
C TYR A 179 5.90 -14.20 19.61
N ALA A 180 4.62 -14.18 19.98
CA ALA A 180 3.56 -14.56 19.03
C ALA A 180 3.41 -13.56 17.86
N TRP A 181 3.81 -12.29 18.06
CA TRP A 181 3.90 -11.30 16.99
C TRP A 181 4.82 -11.72 15.83
N ARG A 182 5.80 -12.60 16.07
CA ARG A 182 6.75 -13.09 15.05
C ARG A 182 6.07 -14.02 14.04
N ILE A 183 5.02 -14.75 14.45
CA ILE A 183 4.38 -15.80 13.66
C ILE A 183 3.83 -15.26 12.32
N PRO A 184 3.06 -14.15 12.27
CA PRO A 184 2.61 -13.56 11.01
C PRO A 184 3.76 -13.19 10.06
N PHE A 185 4.88 -12.67 10.57
CA PHE A 185 6.04 -12.32 9.73
C PHE A 185 6.76 -13.55 9.17
N ILE A 186 6.82 -14.65 9.92
CA ILE A 186 7.38 -15.93 9.41
C ILE A 186 6.50 -16.46 8.27
N ILE A 187 5.18 -16.48 8.48
CA ILE A 187 4.20 -16.90 7.46
C ILE A 187 4.30 -16.00 6.23
N GLY A 188 4.37 -14.68 6.45
CA GLY A 188 4.58 -13.67 5.41
C GLY A 188 5.84 -13.91 4.60
N GLY A 189 6.97 -14.19 5.26
CA GLY A 189 8.23 -14.52 4.60
C GLY A 189 8.15 -15.76 3.71
N PHE A 190 7.49 -16.83 4.15
CA PHE A 190 7.25 -18.02 3.32
C PHE A 190 6.41 -17.69 2.09
N PHE A 191 5.31 -16.94 2.27
CA PHE A 191 4.52 -16.49 1.12
C PHE A 191 5.29 -15.55 0.22
N GLY A 192 6.15 -14.69 0.77
CA GLY A 192 7.02 -13.79 0.04
C GLY A 192 8.00 -14.54 -0.87
N ILE A 193 8.58 -15.64 -0.39
CA ILE A 193 9.42 -16.53 -1.21
C ILE A 193 8.59 -17.14 -2.35
N LEU A 194 7.37 -17.60 -2.07
CA LEU A 194 6.47 -18.09 -3.12
C LEU A 194 6.13 -17.00 -4.14
N ALA A 195 5.92 -15.76 -3.71
CA ALA A 195 5.67 -14.62 -4.57
C ALA A 195 6.85 -14.32 -5.50
N LEU A 196 8.09 -14.43 -5.02
CA LEU A 196 9.29 -14.27 -5.85
C LEU A 196 9.29 -15.24 -7.04
N PHE A 197 8.87 -16.50 -6.81
CA PHE A 197 8.72 -17.47 -7.90
C PHE A 197 7.61 -17.09 -8.89
N LEU A 198 6.54 -16.42 -8.44
CA LEU A 198 5.48 -15.90 -9.31
C LEU A 198 5.97 -14.71 -10.14
N ARG A 199 6.80 -13.82 -9.58
CA ARG A 199 7.37 -12.65 -10.29
C ARG A 199 8.24 -13.06 -11.48
N ASN A 200 8.95 -14.18 -11.38
CA ASN A 200 9.76 -14.70 -12.49
C ASN A 200 8.91 -15.04 -13.74
N LYS A 201 7.62 -15.34 -13.56
CA LYS A 201 6.68 -15.70 -14.65
C LYS A 201 6.08 -14.49 -15.37
N LEU A 202 6.31 -13.27 -14.88
CA LEU A 202 5.82 -12.05 -15.52
C LEU A 202 6.47 -11.86 -16.89
N SER A 203 5.74 -11.26 -17.82
CA SER A 203 6.28 -10.81 -19.11
C SER A 203 6.49 -9.31 -19.10
N GLU A 204 7.35 -8.78 -19.98
CA GLU A 204 7.50 -7.34 -20.13
C GLU A 204 6.27 -6.71 -20.78
N THR A 205 6.01 -5.42 -20.52
CA THR A 205 4.83 -4.72 -21.02
C THR A 205 4.95 -4.41 -22.52
N PRO A 206 3.84 -4.45 -23.28
CA PRO A 206 3.86 -4.11 -24.71
C PRO A 206 4.35 -2.68 -24.98
N GLU A 207 4.03 -1.74 -24.10
CA GLU A 207 4.39 -0.33 -24.20
C GLU A 207 5.87 -0.12 -23.94
N PHE A 208 6.48 -0.82 -22.98
CA PHE A 208 7.93 -0.78 -22.78
C PHE A 208 8.69 -1.38 -23.97
N ILE A 209 8.22 -2.50 -24.52
CA ILE A 209 8.81 -3.13 -25.71
C ILE A 209 8.81 -2.16 -26.90
N LYS A 210 7.75 -1.36 -27.08
CA LYS A 210 7.70 -0.32 -28.12
C LYS A 210 8.73 0.78 -27.89
N VAL A 211 8.82 1.31 -26.67
CA VAL A 211 9.82 2.34 -26.31
C VAL A 211 11.25 1.84 -26.58
N GLN A 212 11.52 0.57 -26.27
CA GLN A 212 12.80 -0.08 -26.56
C GLN A 212 13.06 -0.20 -28.07
N ASN A 213 12.08 -0.68 -28.84
CA ASN A 213 12.21 -0.84 -30.29
C ASN A 213 12.36 0.50 -31.03
N GLU A 214 11.70 1.55 -30.54
CA GLU A 214 11.79 2.92 -31.06
C GLU A 214 13.04 3.67 -30.58
N LYS A 215 13.89 3.05 -29.75
CA LYS A 215 15.09 3.65 -29.13
C LYS A 215 14.80 4.97 -28.39
N LYS A 216 13.64 5.05 -27.74
CA LYS A 216 13.20 6.24 -26.97
C LYS A 216 13.48 6.15 -25.47
N ILE A 217 14.36 5.24 -25.05
CA ILE A 217 14.74 5.10 -23.63
C ILE A 217 15.53 6.34 -23.21
N LEU A 218 15.03 7.04 -22.19
CA LEU A 218 15.67 8.24 -21.65
C LEU A 218 16.78 7.88 -20.65
N ASN A 219 17.86 8.68 -20.62
CA ASN A 219 18.94 8.50 -19.65
C ASN A 219 18.51 8.89 -18.23
N PHE A 220 17.80 10.01 -18.06
CA PHE A 220 17.29 10.47 -16.76
C PHE A 220 15.78 10.79 -16.84
N PRO A 221 14.90 9.77 -16.84
CA PRO A 221 13.47 9.95 -17.09
C PRO A 221 12.79 10.86 -16.05
N LEU A 222 13.19 10.76 -14.78
CA LEU A 222 12.66 11.64 -13.72
C LEU A 222 12.98 13.11 -13.96
N PHE A 223 14.22 13.42 -14.35
CA PHE A 223 14.63 14.79 -14.62
C PHE A 223 13.84 15.37 -15.81
N GLU A 224 13.63 14.56 -16.85
CA GLU A 224 12.82 14.95 -18.01
C GLU A 224 11.35 15.19 -17.60
N ALA A 225 10.77 14.32 -16.76
CA ALA A 225 9.43 14.50 -16.22
C ALA A 225 9.30 15.80 -15.41
N LEU A 226 10.28 16.10 -14.54
CA LEU A 226 10.34 17.35 -13.77
C LEU A 226 10.48 18.59 -14.65
N LYS A 227 11.08 18.46 -15.83
CA LYS A 227 11.22 19.57 -16.78
C LYS A 227 9.95 19.80 -17.60
N THR A 228 9.32 18.72 -18.08
CA THR A 228 8.28 18.77 -19.12
C THR A 228 6.85 18.52 -18.63
N HIS A 229 6.68 17.84 -17.49
CA HIS A 229 5.38 17.35 -17.00
C HIS A 229 5.09 17.84 -15.55
N LYS A 230 5.53 19.04 -15.18
CA LYS A 230 5.34 19.61 -13.82
C LYS A 230 3.88 19.65 -13.37
N MET A 231 2.98 20.11 -14.24
CA MET A 231 1.55 20.18 -13.93
C MET A 231 0.93 18.80 -13.76
N SER A 232 1.33 17.84 -14.60
CA SER A 232 0.95 16.44 -14.46
C SER A 232 1.37 15.87 -13.11
N MET A 233 2.61 16.14 -12.68
CA MET A 233 3.13 15.70 -11.38
C MET A 233 2.38 16.35 -10.22
N LEU A 234 2.05 17.64 -10.33
CA LEU A 234 1.24 18.33 -9.32
C LEU A 234 -0.16 17.73 -9.21
N VAL A 235 -0.81 17.41 -10.34
CA VAL A 235 -2.12 16.75 -10.35
C VAL A 235 -2.03 15.37 -9.70
N CYS A 236 -0.98 14.58 -9.98
CA CYS A 236 -0.76 13.30 -9.31
C CYS A 236 -0.54 13.47 -7.80
N PHE A 237 0.23 14.48 -7.38
CA PHE A 237 0.41 14.79 -5.97
C PHE A 237 -0.93 15.09 -5.27
N LEU A 238 -1.77 15.93 -5.87
CA LEU A 238 -3.07 16.29 -5.30
C LEU A 238 -4.06 15.11 -5.29
N MET A 239 -4.09 14.32 -6.37
CA MET A 239 -4.93 13.13 -6.47
C MET A 239 -4.55 12.06 -5.42
N THR A 240 -3.28 12.03 -5.02
CA THR A 240 -2.80 11.13 -3.97
C THR A 240 -3.37 11.48 -2.59
N MET A 241 -3.76 12.74 -2.35
CA MET A 241 -4.45 13.14 -1.10
C MET A 241 -5.80 12.42 -0.93
N VAL A 242 -6.48 12.09 -2.04
CA VAL A 242 -7.71 11.29 -1.99
C VAL A 242 -7.38 9.87 -1.51
N LEU A 243 -6.24 9.30 -1.92
CA LEU A 243 -5.80 7.97 -1.49
C LEU A 243 -5.41 7.95 0.00
N THR A 244 -4.86 9.04 0.54
CA THR A 244 -4.54 9.13 1.97
C THR A 244 -5.78 9.13 2.87
N SER A 245 -6.94 9.58 2.36
CA SER A 245 -8.21 9.41 3.10
C SER A 245 -8.54 7.94 3.40
N GLY A 246 -8.08 7.01 2.55
CA GLY A 246 -8.11 5.56 2.76
C GLY A 246 -7.37 5.09 3.99
N VAL A 247 -6.19 5.66 4.23
CA VAL A 247 -5.40 5.34 5.41
C VAL A 247 -6.10 5.84 6.68
N ALA A 248 -6.68 7.05 6.63
CA ALA A 248 -7.40 7.63 7.77
C ALA A 248 -8.62 6.80 8.17
N THR A 249 -9.49 6.43 7.22
CA THR A 249 -10.72 5.67 7.50
C THR A 249 -10.45 4.21 7.85
N LEU A 250 -9.46 3.55 7.23
CA LEU A 250 -9.23 2.12 7.42
C LEU A 250 -8.21 1.79 8.50
N MET A 251 -7.24 2.67 8.78
CA MET A 251 -6.15 2.36 9.72
C MET A 251 -6.15 3.25 10.96
N ILE A 252 -6.54 4.52 10.83
CA ILE A 252 -6.49 5.46 11.96
C ILE A 252 -7.79 5.38 12.77
N LEU A 253 -8.94 5.57 12.14
CA LEU A 253 -10.24 5.62 12.84
C LEU A 253 -10.54 4.37 13.70
N PRO A 254 -10.30 3.13 13.23
CA PRO A 254 -10.55 1.93 14.05
C PRO A 254 -9.72 1.86 15.33
N LYS A 255 -8.53 2.50 15.38
CA LYS A 255 -7.72 2.56 16.61
C LYS A 255 -8.41 3.31 17.74
N TYR A 256 -9.33 4.22 17.41
CA TYR A 256 -10.05 5.03 18.38
C TYR A 256 -11.42 4.45 18.73
N PHE A 257 -11.85 3.33 18.15
CA PHE A 257 -13.14 2.71 18.50
C PHE A 257 -13.22 2.26 19.96
N GLU A 258 -12.08 1.91 20.57
CA GLU A 258 -12.01 1.68 22.02
C GLU A 258 -12.42 2.92 22.82
N SER A 259 -11.80 4.06 22.52
CA SER A 259 -12.06 5.32 23.23
C SER A 259 -13.40 5.97 22.87
N LEU A 260 -13.86 5.81 21.62
CA LEU A 260 -15.03 6.50 21.09
C LEU A 260 -16.32 5.71 21.30
N LEU A 261 -16.26 4.39 21.19
CA LEU A 261 -17.45 3.51 21.15
C LEU A 261 -17.44 2.45 22.27
N ALA A 262 -16.47 2.52 23.20
CA ALA A 262 -16.28 1.54 24.27
C ALA A 262 -16.21 0.07 23.77
N MET A 263 -15.76 -0.14 22.53
CA MET A 263 -15.61 -1.46 21.94
C MET A 263 -14.32 -2.12 22.42
N SER A 264 -14.27 -3.45 22.53
CA SER A 264 -13.00 -4.15 22.78
C SER A 264 -12.09 -4.12 21.54
N LYS A 265 -10.75 -4.26 21.71
CA LYS A 265 -9.80 -4.42 20.57
C LYS A 265 -10.25 -5.45 19.55
N THR A 266 -10.71 -6.60 20.02
CA THR A 266 -11.15 -7.70 19.15
C THR A 266 -12.37 -7.30 18.32
N SER A 267 -13.35 -6.64 18.93
CA SER A 267 -14.52 -6.13 18.21
C SER A 267 -14.16 -5.04 17.21
N ALA A 268 -13.23 -4.13 17.56
CA ALA A 268 -12.73 -3.10 16.64
C ALA A 268 -12.04 -3.71 15.41
N LEU A 269 -11.23 -4.77 15.60
CA LEU A 269 -10.59 -5.50 14.51
C LEU A 269 -11.61 -6.18 13.58
N TRP A 270 -12.71 -6.71 14.12
CA TRP A 270 -13.82 -7.25 13.31
C TRP A 270 -14.49 -6.17 12.46
N VAL A 271 -14.82 -5.02 13.04
CA VAL A 271 -15.40 -3.88 12.29
C VAL A 271 -14.43 -3.42 11.20
N GLN A 272 -13.14 -3.35 11.51
CA GLN A 272 -12.09 -3.01 10.54
C GLN A 272 -12.04 -4.03 9.37
N ASN A 273 -12.17 -5.33 9.64
CA ASN A 273 -12.26 -6.34 8.57
C ASN A 273 -13.47 -6.13 7.66
N PHE A 274 -14.66 -5.83 8.21
CA PHE A 274 -15.84 -5.53 7.40
C PHE A 274 -15.68 -4.24 6.59
N ALA A 275 -15.04 -3.22 7.15
CA ALA A 275 -14.71 -1.99 6.44
C ALA A 275 -13.76 -2.23 5.26
N ILE A 276 -12.71 -3.04 5.47
CA ILE A 276 -11.76 -3.41 4.42
C ILE A 276 -12.48 -4.20 3.30
N LEU A 277 -13.37 -5.13 3.65
CA LEU A 277 -14.20 -5.83 2.67
C LEU A 277 -15.10 -4.88 1.88
N ALA A 278 -15.73 -3.90 2.54
CA ALA A 278 -16.53 -2.89 1.87
C ALA A 278 -15.71 -2.11 0.83
N VAL A 279 -14.46 -1.74 1.14
CA VAL A 279 -13.54 -1.08 0.18
C VAL A 279 -13.18 -2.00 -0.98
N ILE A 280 -12.90 -3.28 -0.73
CA ILE A 280 -12.58 -4.27 -1.78
C ILE A 280 -13.74 -4.34 -2.79
N PHE A 281 -14.96 -4.53 -2.31
CA PHE A 281 -16.14 -4.56 -3.16
C PHE A 281 -16.40 -3.21 -3.83
N GLY A 282 -16.20 -2.11 -3.09
CA GLY A 282 -16.30 -0.75 -3.61
C GLY A 282 -15.36 -0.51 -4.78
N ALA A 283 -14.09 -0.89 -4.66
CA ALA A 283 -13.07 -0.71 -5.71
C ALA A 283 -13.37 -1.54 -6.97
N LEU A 284 -13.81 -2.79 -6.80
CA LEU A 284 -14.24 -3.66 -7.91
C LEU A 284 -15.48 -3.09 -8.61
N PHE A 285 -16.49 -2.70 -7.83
CA PHE A 285 -17.74 -2.17 -8.35
C PHE A 285 -17.54 -0.83 -9.06
N GLN A 286 -16.75 0.07 -8.47
CA GLN A 286 -16.35 1.34 -9.08
C GLN A 286 -15.63 1.10 -10.40
N GLY A 287 -14.62 0.22 -10.43
CA GLY A 287 -13.85 -0.06 -11.65
C GLY A 287 -14.71 -0.66 -12.77
N PHE A 288 -15.64 -1.54 -12.41
CA PHE A 288 -16.61 -2.11 -13.34
C PHE A 288 -17.58 -1.06 -13.89
N LEU A 289 -18.19 -0.22 -13.05
CA LEU A 289 -19.09 0.83 -13.53
C LEU A 289 -18.34 1.85 -14.39
N ALA A 290 -17.12 2.24 -13.98
CA ALA A 290 -16.28 3.17 -14.73
C ALA A 290 -15.91 2.62 -16.13
N SER A 291 -15.73 1.30 -16.25
CA SER A 291 -15.51 0.64 -17.54
C SER A 291 -16.71 0.76 -18.49
N LYS A 292 -17.93 0.90 -17.97
CA LYS A 292 -19.17 0.93 -18.77
C LYS A 292 -19.70 2.34 -19.01
N TRP A 293 -19.68 3.19 -17.99
CA TRP A 293 -20.35 4.50 -18.00
C TRP A 293 -19.37 5.68 -17.96
N GLY A 294 -18.06 5.40 -18.04
CA GLY A 294 -16.99 6.39 -18.09
C GLY A 294 -16.44 6.75 -16.71
N SER A 295 -15.12 6.90 -16.64
CA SER A 295 -14.39 7.10 -15.38
C SER A 295 -14.82 8.37 -14.65
N TYR A 296 -14.93 9.50 -15.34
CA TYR A 296 -15.26 10.79 -14.70
C TYR A 296 -16.61 10.75 -13.96
N ARG A 297 -17.66 10.28 -14.63
CA ARG A 297 -19.03 10.22 -14.07
C ARG A 297 -19.09 9.35 -12.81
N ILE A 298 -18.50 8.15 -12.88
CA ILE A 298 -18.53 7.21 -11.76
C ILE A 298 -17.68 7.70 -10.59
N CYS A 299 -16.54 8.32 -10.86
CA CYS A 299 -15.71 8.86 -9.79
C CYS A 299 -16.41 10.00 -9.05
N SER A 300 -17.11 10.90 -9.76
CA SER A 300 -17.91 11.95 -9.10
C SER A 300 -19.03 11.37 -8.22
N ILE A 301 -19.70 10.30 -8.65
CA ILE A 301 -20.74 9.62 -7.84
C ILE A 301 -20.12 9.05 -6.55
N PHE A 302 -19.00 8.33 -6.66
CA PHE A 302 -18.32 7.77 -5.49
C PHE A 302 -17.75 8.87 -4.58
N SER A 303 -17.27 10.00 -5.12
CA SER A 303 -16.84 11.15 -4.31
C SER A 303 -17.99 11.70 -3.47
N ILE A 304 -19.14 11.93 -4.11
CA ILE A 304 -20.32 12.49 -3.44
C ILE A 304 -20.83 11.50 -2.39
N ALA A 305 -20.91 10.20 -2.72
CA ALA A 305 -21.29 9.18 -1.77
C ALA A 305 -20.33 9.12 -0.56
N PHE A 306 -19.02 9.22 -0.80
CA PHE A 306 -18.02 9.23 0.27
C PHE A 306 -18.17 10.44 1.19
N ILE A 307 -18.45 11.63 0.64
CA ILE A 307 -18.73 12.83 1.44
C ILE A 307 -20.02 12.66 2.25
N ILE A 308 -21.11 12.22 1.63
CA ILE A 308 -22.41 12.06 2.29
C ILE A 308 -22.29 11.07 3.45
N PHE A 309 -21.78 9.86 3.19
CA PHE A 309 -21.63 8.86 4.24
C PHE A 309 -20.57 9.25 5.27
N GLY A 310 -19.54 9.99 4.84
CA GLY A 310 -18.55 10.63 5.71
C GLY A 310 -19.17 11.54 6.77
N VAL A 311 -20.06 12.43 6.33
CA VAL A 311 -20.81 13.32 7.23
C VAL A 311 -21.79 12.52 8.10
N LEU A 312 -22.50 11.53 7.52
CA LEU A 312 -23.49 10.75 8.27
C LEU A 312 -22.87 9.94 9.41
N PHE A 313 -21.74 9.26 9.19
CA PHE A 313 -21.10 8.53 10.30
C PHE A 313 -20.45 9.48 11.32
N SER A 314 -20.18 10.74 10.99
CA SER A 314 -19.60 11.71 11.92
C SER A 314 -20.56 12.13 13.05
N PHE A 315 -21.85 11.79 12.95
CA PHE A 315 -22.83 12.05 14.01
C PHE A 315 -22.78 11.04 15.16
N TYR A 316 -22.04 9.92 15.02
CA TYR A 316 -21.89 8.88 16.05
C TYR A 316 -23.23 8.41 16.65
N ASP A 317 -24.23 8.22 15.79
CA ASP A 317 -25.56 7.72 16.16
C ASP A 317 -25.63 6.19 16.19
N GLU A 318 -26.81 5.62 16.47
CA GLU A 318 -27.04 4.17 16.46
C GLU A 318 -26.72 3.53 15.08
N ASN A 319 -26.77 4.31 14.00
CA ASN A 319 -26.49 3.88 12.64
C ASN A 319 -25.02 4.09 12.24
N PHE A 320 -24.14 4.49 13.16
CA PHE A 320 -22.73 4.76 12.91
C PHE A 320 -22.06 3.67 12.08
N LEU A 321 -22.21 2.40 12.49
CA LEU A 321 -21.57 1.27 11.79
C LEU A 321 -22.09 1.11 10.37
N PHE A 322 -23.37 1.34 10.14
CA PHE A 322 -23.97 1.23 8.81
C PHE A 322 -23.43 2.32 7.87
N TYR A 323 -23.44 3.58 8.31
CA TYR A 323 -22.90 4.68 7.52
C TYR A 323 -21.39 4.59 7.34
N PHE A 324 -20.67 4.09 8.34
CA PHE A 324 -19.23 3.84 8.25
C PHE A 324 -18.91 2.79 7.18
N LEU A 325 -19.64 1.68 7.13
CA LEU A 325 -19.46 0.66 6.10
C LEU A 325 -19.82 1.17 4.69
N LEU A 326 -20.85 2.01 4.57
CA LEU A 326 -21.19 2.65 3.29
C LEU A 326 -20.14 3.67 2.86
N ALA A 327 -19.54 4.42 3.78
CA ALA A 327 -18.40 5.29 3.50
C ALA A 327 -17.20 4.46 3.03
N CYS A 328 -16.91 3.33 3.68
CA CYS A 328 -15.86 2.42 3.24
C CYS A 328 -16.15 1.82 1.86
N PHE A 329 -17.40 1.49 1.54
CA PHE A 329 -17.76 1.09 0.18
C PHE A 329 -17.56 2.22 -0.84
N ALA A 330 -17.99 3.44 -0.52
CA ALA A 330 -17.79 4.63 -1.35
C ALA A 330 -16.31 5.03 -1.48
N GLN A 331 -15.46 4.58 -0.57
CA GLN A 331 -14.01 4.67 -0.69
C GLN A 331 -13.41 3.79 -1.80
N GLY A 332 -14.25 3.02 -2.52
CA GLY A 332 -13.93 2.51 -3.86
C GLY A 332 -13.40 3.58 -4.83
N ILE A 333 -13.61 4.87 -4.54
CA ILE A 333 -12.92 5.99 -5.20
C ILE A 333 -11.38 5.86 -5.18
N ILE A 334 -10.77 5.00 -4.36
CA ILE A 334 -9.35 4.68 -4.41
C ILE A 334 -8.85 4.27 -5.81
N THR A 335 -9.75 3.78 -6.67
CA THR A 335 -9.49 3.45 -8.08
C THR A 335 -9.42 4.68 -9.00
N PHE A 336 -9.91 5.84 -8.57
CA PHE A 336 -9.90 7.08 -9.36
C PHE A 336 -8.48 7.55 -9.68
N ALA A 337 -7.66 7.77 -8.65
CA ALA A 337 -6.31 8.28 -8.83
C ALA A 337 -5.48 7.43 -9.82
N PRO A 338 -5.38 6.08 -9.71
CA PRO A 338 -4.60 5.30 -10.65
C PRO A 338 -5.13 5.36 -12.08
N VAL A 339 -6.44 5.43 -12.30
CA VAL A 339 -7.03 5.53 -13.65
C VAL A 339 -6.58 6.80 -14.35
N PHE A 340 -6.57 7.93 -13.64
CA PHE A 340 -6.16 9.21 -14.23
C PHE A 340 -4.64 9.33 -14.30
N MET A 341 -3.92 9.00 -13.22
CA MET A 341 -2.46 9.08 -13.14
C MET A 341 -1.75 8.29 -14.26
N THR A 342 -2.21 7.07 -14.54
CA THR A 342 -1.59 6.20 -15.56
C THR A 342 -1.76 6.70 -17.00
N GLN A 343 -2.68 7.64 -17.23
CA GLN A 343 -2.98 8.22 -18.55
C GLN A 343 -2.33 9.58 -18.79
N ILE A 344 -1.91 10.28 -17.72
CA ILE A 344 -1.37 11.64 -17.82
C ILE A 344 0.05 11.67 -18.39
N PHE A 345 0.87 10.64 -18.15
CA PHE A 345 2.26 10.61 -18.58
C PHE A 345 2.50 9.79 -19.85
N LYS A 346 3.46 10.25 -20.66
CA LYS A 346 3.99 9.47 -21.79
C LYS A 346 4.77 8.25 -21.31
N SER A 347 4.75 7.17 -22.09
CA SER A 347 5.31 5.87 -21.69
C SER A 347 6.82 5.90 -21.37
N GLU A 348 7.61 6.81 -21.96
CA GLU A 348 9.07 6.86 -21.74
C GLU A 348 9.46 7.36 -20.34
N LEU A 349 8.57 8.11 -19.68
CA LEU A 349 8.81 8.73 -18.37
C LEU A 349 7.70 8.45 -17.35
N LYS A 350 6.72 7.60 -17.73
CA LYS A 350 5.53 7.30 -16.93
C LYS A 350 5.87 6.75 -15.56
N PHE A 351 6.84 5.84 -15.48
CA PHE A 351 7.17 5.16 -14.24
C PHE A 351 7.86 6.10 -13.26
N SER A 352 8.85 6.87 -13.71
CA SER A 352 9.54 7.88 -12.90
C SER A 352 8.62 9.03 -12.48
N GLY A 353 7.89 9.63 -13.42
CA GLY A 353 7.02 10.78 -13.14
C GLY A 353 5.89 10.45 -12.16
N LEU A 354 5.18 9.35 -12.41
CA LEU A 354 4.04 8.91 -11.58
C LEU A 354 4.53 8.46 -10.20
N SER A 355 5.52 7.56 -10.14
CA SER A 355 5.98 7.00 -8.85
C SER A 355 6.56 8.10 -7.96
N PHE A 356 7.34 9.03 -8.50
CA PHE A 356 7.90 10.11 -7.69
C PHE A 356 6.83 11.04 -7.12
N ALA A 357 5.90 11.51 -7.97
CA ALA A 357 4.83 12.41 -7.53
C ALA A 357 3.91 11.76 -6.48
N TYR A 358 3.56 10.48 -6.69
CA TYR A 358 2.78 9.68 -5.75
C TYR A 358 3.49 9.51 -4.40
N ASN A 359 4.77 9.14 -4.41
CA ASN A 359 5.48 8.85 -3.15
C ASN A 359 5.89 10.10 -2.37
N ILE A 360 6.16 11.23 -3.03
CA ILE A 360 6.36 12.50 -2.33
C ILE A 360 5.10 12.90 -1.56
N SER A 361 3.93 12.73 -2.17
CA SER A 361 2.66 13.00 -1.50
C SER A 361 2.47 12.11 -0.27
N TYR A 362 2.71 10.79 -0.40
CA TYR A 362 2.65 9.87 0.74
C TYR A 362 3.71 10.11 1.81
N ALA A 363 4.92 10.54 1.43
CA ALA A 363 5.98 10.82 2.39
C ALA A 363 5.65 12.06 3.24
N ILE A 364 5.07 13.10 2.64
CA ILE A 364 4.66 14.30 3.38
C ILE A 364 3.41 14.02 4.20
N LEU A 365 2.34 13.53 3.56
CA LEU A 365 1.05 13.36 4.22
C LEU A 365 1.07 12.21 5.21
N GLY A 366 1.62 11.06 4.82
CA GLY A 366 1.69 9.88 5.69
C GLY A 366 2.69 10.01 6.84
N PHE A 367 3.61 10.97 6.80
CA PHE A 367 4.45 11.30 7.96
C PHE A 367 3.76 12.28 8.92
N LEU A 368 2.88 13.14 8.41
CA LEU A 368 2.15 14.15 9.20
C LEU A 368 0.87 13.62 9.86
N THR A 369 0.25 12.57 9.29
CA THR A 369 -0.92 11.85 9.84
C THR A 369 -0.50 10.67 10.70
#